data_AF-A0A7S2BHN1-F1
#
_entry.id   AF-A0A7S2BHN1-F1
#
_cell.length_a   1.000
_cell.length_b   1.000
_cell.length_c   1.000
_cell.angle_alpha   90.00
_cell.angle_beta   90.00
_cell.angle_gamma   90.00
#
_symmetry.space_group_name_H-M   'P 1'
#
loop_
_entity.id
_entity.type
_entity.pdbx_description
1 polymer ?
#
loop_
_entity_poly.entity_id
_entity_poly.type
_entity_poly.pdbx_seq_one_letter_code
_entity_poly.pdbx_strand_id
1 'polypeptide(L)'
;IALGRCEAGAACGVGVMLDVRPYIAMSQGRMISSRGRSHTFDHSADGYGRGEGVAELFLEDGRNKGKHSIRQDAMMKEPFEFGRFAASAMNQDGRSASITAPSGPAQTKCIQLSLKESGLTPDQVIF
;
A
#
# COMPACT_ATOMS: atom_id res chain seq x y z
N ILE A 1 -7.42 14.73 5.94
CA ILE A 1 -7.76 14.28 7.30
C ILE A 1 -6.74 14.80 8.31
N ALA A 2 -5.49 14.31 8.33
CA ALA A 2 -4.48 14.73 9.32
C ALA A 2 -4.26 16.27 9.40
N LEU A 3 -4.19 16.95 8.25
CA LEU A 3 -4.06 18.41 8.15
C LEU A 3 -5.36 19.21 8.44
N GLY A 4 -6.43 18.56 8.91
CA GLY A 4 -7.71 19.22 9.21
C GLY A 4 -8.51 19.71 7.99
N ARG A 5 -8.08 19.40 6.77
CA ARG A 5 -8.75 19.84 5.52
C ARG A 5 -10.01 19.06 5.17
N CYS A 6 -10.21 17.89 5.78
CA CYS A 6 -11.41 17.08 5.65
C CYS A 6 -11.57 16.22 6.90
N GLU A 7 -12.82 15.95 7.27
CA GLU A 7 -13.18 15.18 8.48
C GLU A 7 -13.09 13.67 8.24
N ALA A 8 -13.27 13.25 6.98
CA ALA A 8 -13.14 11.89 6.51
C ALA A 8 -12.67 11.87 5.04
N GLY A 9 -12.39 10.67 4.54
CA GLY A 9 -12.04 10.44 3.13
C GLY A 9 -12.03 8.97 2.78
N ALA A 10 -12.16 8.67 1.50
CA ALA A 10 -11.99 7.33 0.95
C ALA A 10 -10.61 7.19 0.31
N ALA A 11 -9.96 6.05 0.51
CA ALA A 11 -8.74 5.66 -0.16
C ALA A 11 -9.02 4.40 -0.99
N CYS A 12 -8.90 4.50 -2.31
CA CYS A 12 -9.30 3.45 -3.23
C CYS A 12 -8.15 3.06 -4.17
N GLY A 13 -8.17 1.81 -4.64
CA GLY A 13 -7.26 1.30 -5.65
C GLY A 13 -7.96 0.29 -6.56
N VAL A 14 -7.65 0.34 -7.85
CA VAL A 14 -8.17 -0.59 -8.86
C VAL A 14 -7.05 -1.00 -9.82
N GLY A 15 -6.98 -2.29 -10.10
CA GLY A 15 -6.09 -2.87 -11.10
C GLY A 15 -6.87 -3.89 -11.92
N VAL A 16 -7.05 -3.61 -13.21
CA VAL A 16 -7.71 -4.50 -14.17
C VAL A 16 -6.86 -4.61 -15.43
N MET A 17 -6.72 -5.80 -15.96
CA MET A 17 -5.96 -6.16 -17.15
C MET A 17 -6.90 -6.25 -18.36
N LEU A 18 -7.29 -5.08 -18.88
CA LEU A 18 -8.19 -4.98 -20.03
C LEU A 18 -7.52 -5.25 -21.39
N ASP A 19 -6.19 -5.38 -21.40
CA ASP A 19 -5.39 -5.50 -22.62
C ASP A 19 -4.15 -6.38 -22.38
N VAL A 20 -3.72 -7.11 -23.42
CA VAL A 20 -2.56 -8.00 -23.40
C VAL A 20 -1.22 -7.26 -23.59
N ARG A 21 -1.22 -6.05 -24.17
CA ARG A 21 0.01 -5.28 -24.46
C ARG A 21 0.89 -5.05 -23.24
N PRO A 22 0.38 -4.67 -22.05
CA PRO A 22 1.20 -4.58 -20.84
C PRO A 22 1.86 -5.92 -20.47
N TYR A 23 1.16 -7.04 -20.69
CA TYR A 23 1.68 -8.38 -20.44
C TYR A 23 2.88 -8.68 -21.36
N ILE A 24 2.74 -8.39 -22.66
CA ILE A 24 3.81 -8.56 -23.65
C ILE A 24 5.04 -7.72 -23.28
N ALA A 25 4.84 -6.43 -22.99
CA ALA A 25 5.93 -5.50 -22.65
C ALA A 25 6.68 -5.95 -21.38
N MET A 26 5.96 -6.35 -20.34
CA MET A 26 6.55 -6.83 -19.08
C MET A 26 7.26 -8.18 -19.23
N SER A 27 6.74 -9.07 -20.09
CA SER A 27 7.43 -10.32 -20.46
C SER A 27 8.74 -10.04 -21.21
N GLN A 28 8.74 -9.11 -22.16
CA GLN A 28 9.96 -8.67 -22.85
C GLN A 28 10.99 -8.05 -21.89
N GLY A 29 10.50 -7.32 -20.89
CA GLY A 29 11.30 -6.78 -19.79
C GLY A 29 11.73 -7.82 -18.74
N ARG A 30 11.38 -9.10 -18.91
CA ARG A 30 11.66 -10.20 -17.97
C ARG A 30 11.16 -9.94 -16.54
N MET A 31 10.03 -9.25 -16.41
CA MET A 31 9.45 -8.90 -15.10
C MET A 31 8.48 -9.97 -14.58
N ILE A 32 7.81 -10.70 -15.48
CA ILE A 32 6.76 -11.66 -15.15
C ILE A 32 7.36 -13.07 -15.07
N SER A 33 6.95 -13.81 -14.03
CA SER A 33 7.29 -15.24 -13.89
C SER A 33 6.65 -16.07 -15.00
N SER A 34 7.42 -16.97 -15.60
CA SER A 34 6.91 -17.94 -16.58
C SER A 34 5.91 -18.94 -15.98
N ARG A 35 5.94 -19.10 -14.65
CA ARG A 35 5.04 -19.96 -13.87
C ARG A 35 3.75 -19.24 -13.45
N GLY A 36 3.62 -17.95 -13.78
CA GLY A 36 2.42 -17.15 -13.52
C GLY A 36 2.16 -16.83 -12.05
N ARG A 37 3.15 -16.99 -11.16
CA ARG A 37 3.01 -16.72 -9.72
C ARG A 37 4.23 -16.02 -9.15
N SER A 38 4.02 -15.26 -8.09
CA SER A 38 5.11 -14.67 -7.30
C SER A 38 5.60 -15.67 -6.26
N HIS A 39 6.86 -16.09 -6.35
CA HIS A 39 7.51 -16.99 -5.40
C HIS A 39 8.30 -16.18 -4.37
N THR A 40 7.61 -15.37 -3.56
CA THR A 40 8.23 -14.39 -2.64
C THR A 40 9.21 -15.07 -1.68
N PHE A 41 10.45 -14.57 -1.65
CA PHE A 41 11.57 -15.08 -0.84
C PHE A 41 12.05 -16.50 -1.15
N ASP A 42 11.58 -17.12 -2.24
CA ASP A 42 12.06 -18.42 -2.67
C ASP A 42 13.29 -18.29 -3.59
N HIS A 43 14.23 -19.23 -3.47
CA HIS A 43 15.44 -19.27 -4.29
C HIS A 43 15.17 -19.44 -5.80
N SER A 44 14.00 -19.98 -6.17
CA SER A 44 13.59 -20.23 -7.55
C SER A 44 12.73 -19.10 -8.15
N ALA A 45 12.61 -17.96 -7.46
CA ALA A 45 11.87 -16.79 -7.92
C ALA A 45 12.45 -16.24 -9.24
N ASP A 46 11.59 -16.12 -10.26
CA ASP A 46 11.95 -15.74 -11.63
C ASP A 46 11.17 -14.52 -12.17
N GLY A 47 10.44 -13.83 -11.29
CA GLY A 47 9.55 -12.71 -11.63
C GLY A 47 8.31 -12.71 -10.74
N TYR A 48 7.33 -11.85 -11.06
CA TYR A 48 6.05 -11.80 -10.33
C TYR A 48 4.88 -12.31 -11.18
N GLY A 49 3.81 -12.77 -10.53
CA GLY A 49 2.53 -13.07 -11.18
C GLY A 49 1.62 -11.84 -11.18
N ARG A 50 1.02 -11.49 -12.32
CA ARG A 50 0.05 -10.38 -12.39
C ARG A 50 -1.28 -10.78 -11.75
N GLY A 51 -1.93 -9.84 -11.07
CA GLY A 51 -3.25 -10.00 -10.49
C GLY A 51 -4.14 -8.79 -10.76
N GLU A 52 -5.44 -8.98 -10.61
CA GLU A 52 -6.46 -7.93 -10.66
C GLU A 52 -7.07 -7.77 -9.27
N GLY A 53 -7.66 -6.60 -9.02
CA GLY A 53 -8.34 -6.34 -7.76
C GLY A 53 -8.86 -4.92 -7.66
N VAL A 54 -9.83 -4.75 -6.76
CA VAL A 54 -10.37 -3.46 -6.36
C VAL A 54 -10.52 -3.44 -4.85
N ALA A 55 -10.17 -2.33 -4.22
CA ALA A 55 -10.35 -2.12 -2.79
C ALA A 55 -10.63 -0.65 -2.49
N GLU A 56 -11.36 -0.42 -1.41
CA GLU A 56 -11.65 0.90 -0.86
C GLU A 56 -11.59 0.82 0.68
N LEU A 57 -10.99 1.83 1.29
CA LEU A 57 -10.94 2.03 2.73
C LEU A 57 -11.51 3.40 3.06
N PHE A 58 -12.47 3.43 3.97
CA PHE A 58 -12.97 4.67 4.55
C PHE A 58 -12.14 5.04 5.77
N LEU A 59 -11.66 6.28 5.77
CA LEU A 59 -10.84 6.85 6.81
C LEU A 59 -11.60 8.01 7.45
N GLU A 60 -11.63 8.03 8.77
CA GLU A 60 -12.14 9.14 9.57
C GLU A 60 -11.06 9.65 10.51
N ASP A 61 -11.17 10.91 10.92
CA ASP A 61 -10.28 11.42 11.96
C ASP A 61 -10.58 10.75 13.32
N GLY A 62 -9.66 9.92 13.79
CA GLY A 62 -9.77 9.25 15.09
C GLY A 62 -9.84 10.20 16.29
N ARG A 63 -9.56 11.50 16.12
CA ARG A 63 -9.75 12.54 17.13
C ARG A 63 -11.21 12.98 17.27
N ASN A 64 -12.05 12.74 16.26
CA ASN A 64 -13.48 13.08 16.24
C ASN A 64 -14.38 11.96 16.79
N LYS A 65 -13.81 10.93 17.44
CA LYS A 65 -14.58 9.86 18.06
C LYS A 65 -15.62 10.46 19.03
N GLY A 66 -16.91 10.20 18.74
CA GLY A 66 -18.05 10.66 19.54
C GLY A 66 -18.72 11.95 19.07
N LYS A 67 -18.18 12.64 18.05
CA LYS A 67 -18.83 13.80 17.40
C LYS A 67 -19.15 13.40 15.97
N HIS A 68 -20.41 13.07 15.70
CA HIS A 68 -20.96 12.73 14.37
C HIS A 68 -19.98 11.91 13.50
N SER A 69 -19.85 10.62 13.81
CA SER A 69 -19.01 9.73 13.02
C SER A 69 -19.74 9.38 11.73
N ILE A 70 -19.04 9.33 10.60
CA ILE A 70 -19.59 8.88 9.30
C ILE A 70 -20.23 7.49 9.40
N ARG A 71 -19.83 6.73 10.41
CA ARG A 71 -20.42 5.50 10.89
C ARG A 71 -21.92 5.57 11.20
N GLN A 72 -22.43 6.72 11.65
CA GLN A 72 -23.85 6.94 11.92
C GLN A 72 -24.65 7.27 10.66
N ASP A 73 -24.00 7.87 9.65
CA ASP A 73 -24.64 8.23 8.37
C ASP A 73 -24.55 7.11 7.33
N ALA A 74 -23.53 6.25 7.43
CA ALA A 74 -23.46 5.02 6.67
C ALA A 74 -24.63 4.14 7.10
N MET A 75 -25.43 3.68 6.14
CA MET A 75 -26.62 2.83 6.32
C MET A 75 -26.30 1.40 6.85
N MET A 76 -25.20 1.27 7.60
CA MET A 76 -24.70 0.09 8.24
C MET A 76 -25.21 0.07 9.68
N LYS A 77 -25.94 -0.99 10.05
CA LYS A 77 -26.55 -1.13 11.38
C LYS A 77 -25.53 -1.07 12.53
N GLU A 78 -24.29 -1.47 12.27
CA GLU A 78 -23.22 -1.52 13.27
C GLU A 78 -21.89 -1.13 12.62
N PRO A 79 -21.41 0.10 12.83
CA PRO A 79 -20.21 0.56 12.16
C PRO A 79 -18.92 0.05 12.84
N PHE A 80 -18.12 -0.71 12.09
CA PHE A 80 -16.94 -1.43 12.58
C PHE A 80 -15.61 -0.69 12.33
N GLU A 81 -14.70 -0.72 13.31
CA GLU A 81 -13.33 -0.21 13.17
C GLU A 81 -12.39 -1.35 12.78
N PHE A 82 -11.92 -1.38 11.53
CA PHE A 82 -10.95 -2.38 11.07
C PHE A 82 -9.58 -2.24 11.75
N GLY A 83 -9.18 -1.01 12.06
CA GLY A 83 -7.89 -0.72 12.67
C GLY A 83 -7.60 0.77 12.67
N ARG A 84 -6.42 1.12 13.20
CA ARG A 84 -5.92 2.49 13.21
C ARG A 84 -4.73 2.62 12.28
N PHE A 85 -4.78 3.64 11.43
CA PHE A 85 -3.68 4.00 10.56
C PHE A 85 -2.66 4.84 11.35
N ALA A 86 -1.52 4.26 11.71
CA ALA A 86 -0.52 4.92 12.56
C ALA A 86 0.23 6.04 11.81
N ALA A 87 0.83 5.71 10.66
CA ALA A 87 1.48 6.66 9.76
C ALA A 87 1.73 6.05 8.37
N SER A 88 2.16 6.87 7.43
CA SER A 88 2.78 6.44 6.17
C SER A 88 3.92 7.36 5.77
N ALA A 89 4.82 6.83 4.95
CA ALA A 89 5.90 7.59 4.32
C ALA A 89 6.00 7.23 2.85
N MET A 90 6.51 8.15 2.05
CA MET A 90 6.80 7.95 0.63
C MET A 90 8.17 8.55 0.30
N ASN A 91 8.91 7.90 -0.59
CA ASN A 91 10.14 8.43 -1.17
C ASN A 91 10.35 7.85 -2.59
N GLN A 92 11.55 8.03 -3.14
CA GLN A 92 11.92 7.54 -4.46
C GLN A 92 13.35 6.96 -4.40
N ASP A 93 13.63 5.95 -5.24
CA ASP A 93 14.88 5.19 -5.23
C ASP A 93 16.14 6.02 -5.55
N GLY A 94 15.98 7.17 -6.19
CA GLY A 94 17.03 8.08 -6.63
C GLY A 94 17.89 7.46 -7.72
N ARG A 95 19.20 7.68 -7.61
CA ARG A 95 20.19 7.06 -8.48
C ARG A 95 20.39 5.60 -8.05
N SER A 96 19.83 4.66 -8.81
CA SER A 96 20.03 3.21 -8.64
C SER A 96 20.74 2.60 -9.87
N ALA A 97 20.92 1.27 -9.88
CA ALA A 97 21.64 0.57 -10.94
C ALA A 97 20.95 0.66 -12.33
N SER A 98 19.64 0.85 -12.37
CA SER A 98 18.84 1.14 -13.57
C SER A 98 17.52 1.79 -13.16
N ILE A 99 16.79 2.38 -14.10
CA ILE A 99 15.51 3.04 -13.82
C ILE A 99 14.46 2.12 -13.15
N THR A 100 14.58 0.80 -13.33
CA THR A 100 13.68 -0.21 -12.73
C THR A 100 14.33 -1.00 -11.60
N ALA A 101 15.61 -0.78 -11.30
CA ALA A 101 16.30 -1.49 -10.24
C ALA A 101 15.93 -0.89 -8.87
N PRO A 102 15.47 -1.72 -7.91
CA PRO A 102 15.13 -1.25 -6.57
C PRO A 102 16.36 -0.76 -5.80
N SER A 103 16.16 0.12 -4.83
CA SER A 103 17.23 0.64 -3.96
C SER A 103 17.02 0.25 -2.49
N GLY A 104 17.83 -0.68 -1.98
CA GLY A 104 17.82 -1.09 -0.57
C GLY A 104 17.96 0.09 0.41
N PRO A 105 18.96 0.98 0.24
CA PRO A 105 19.09 2.16 1.09
C PRO A 105 17.87 3.09 1.07
N ALA A 106 17.23 3.28 -0.09
CA ALA A 106 16.02 4.10 -0.17
C ALA A 106 14.85 3.45 0.55
N GLN A 107 14.68 2.13 0.43
CA GLN A 107 13.66 1.37 1.14
C GLN A 107 13.86 1.43 2.66
N THR A 108 15.09 1.23 3.15
CA THR A 108 15.42 1.37 4.58
C THR A 108 15.07 2.76 5.09
N LYS A 109 15.40 3.81 4.34
CA LYS A 109 15.05 5.19 4.70
C LYS A 109 13.53 5.40 4.74
N CYS A 110 12.78 4.85 3.78
CA CYS A 110 11.31 4.95 3.76
C CYS A 110 10.68 4.29 5.00
N ILE A 111 11.12 3.08 5.34
CA ILE A 111 10.65 2.34 6.51
C ILE A 111 10.97 3.10 7.80
N GLN A 112 12.20 3.61 7.94
CA GLN A 112 12.60 4.42 9.11
C GLN A 112 11.78 5.69 9.24
N LEU A 113 11.44 6.36 8.13
CA LEU A 113 10.55 7.52 8.15
C LEU A 113 9.15 7.13 8.63
N SER A 114 8.59 6.02 8.13
CA SER A 114 7.27 5.55 8.57
C SER A 114 7.24 5.20 10.07
N LEU A 115 8.27 4.52 10.58
CA LEU A 115 8.43 4.24 12.02
C LEU A 115 8.53 5.53 12.85
N LYS A 116 9.33 6.50 12.39
CA LYS A 116 9.45 7.80 13.04
C LYS A 116 8.12 8.56 13.09
N GLU A 117 7.39 8.63 11.98
CA GLU A 117 6.10 9.34 11.92
C GLU A 117 5.01 8.65 12.75
N SER A 118 5.05 7.32 12.86
CA SER A 118 4.14 6.55 13.72
C SER A 118 4.51 6.59 15.21
N GLY A 119 5.74 6.99 15.55
CA GLY A 119 6.27 6.93 16.91
C GLY A 119 6.53 5.50 17.40
N LEU A 120 6.56 4.51 16.50
CA LEU A 120 6.79 3.10 16.84
C LEU A 120 8.27 2.75 16.78
N THR A 121 8.64 1.75 17.56
CA THR A 121 9.95 1.09 17.52
C THR A 121 9.85 -0.26 16.80
N PRO A 122 10.94 -0.76 16.19
CA PRO A 122 10.90 -2.01 15.43
C PRO A 122 10.35 -3.22 16.20
N ASP A 123 10.61 -3.32 17.51
CA ASP A 123 10.14 -4.40 18.38
C ASP A 123 8.62 -4.37 18.64
N GLN A 124 7.95 -3.26 18.32
CA GLN A 124 6.49 -3.15 18.38
C GLN A 124 5.80 -3.60 17.08
N VAL A 125 6.56 -3.89 16.02
CA VAL A 125 6.03 -4.37 14.73
C VAL A 125 6.14 -5.88 14.67
N ILE A 126 4.98 -6.56 14.71
CA ILE A 126 4.91 -8.03 14.79
C ILE A 126 4.56 -8.71 13.45
N PHE A 127 4.24 -7.93 12.42
CA PHE A 127 3.96 -8.39 11.06
C PHE A 127 4.20 -7.26 10.05
#